data_AF-A0AAW4E4N8-F1
#
_entry.id   AF-A0AAW4E4N8-F1
#
_cell.length_a   1.000
_cell.length_b   1.000
_cell.length_c   1.000
_cell.angle_alpha   90.00
_cell.angle_beta   90.00
_cell.angle_gamma   90.00
#
_symmetry.space_group_name_H-M   'P 1'
#
loop_
_entity.id
_entity.type
_entity.pdbx_description
1 polymer ?
#
loop_
_entity_poly.entity_id
_entity_poly.type
_entity_poly.pdbx_seq_one_letter_code
_entity_poly.pdbx_strand_id
1 'polypeptide(L)'
;LRATEAAFSLIDAVPPAVADPGTTAIWEQALTMIEQGTLTLDDFISRQSSWITRLVDQYKGITLSIKVPEGPKCPLCNAKTSHRKGASGVFWACTRYPECKGTVNIGTGKKKSPGKSAKTRTATTKTA
;
A
#
# COMPACT_ATOMS: atom_id res chain seq x y z
N LEU A 1 5.81 6.60 20.42
CA LEU A 1 5.50 6.29 19.00
C LEU A 1 4.03 5.90 18.92
N ARG A 2 3.28 6.38 17.92
CA ARG A 2 1.87 5.98 17.70
C ARG A 2 1.71 5.53 16.24
N ALA A 3 1.21 4.32 16.04
CA ALA A 3 0.94 3.77 14.71
C ALA A 3 -0.32 4.40 14.09
N THR A 4 -0.46 4.29 12.77
CA THR A 4 -1.63 4.78 12.03
C THR A 4 -2.77 3.75 12.04
N GLU A 5 -4.01 4.21 11.87
CA GLU A 5 -5.18 3.32 11.70
C GLU A 5 -5.01 2.31 10.54
N ALA A 6 -4.34 2.74 9.47
CA ALA A 6 -4.01 1.88 8.35
C ALA A 6 -3.00 0.78 8.74
N ALA A 7 -2.06 1.06 9.64
CA ALA A 7 -1.12 0.07 10.15
C ALA A 7 -1.84 -0.99 11.00
N PHE A 8 -2.76 -0.58 11.89
CA PHE A 8 -3.60 -1.52 12.64
C PHE A 8 -4.45 -2.39 11.70
N SER A 9 -5.12 -1.77 10.72
CA SER A 9 -5.95 -2.50 9.74
C SER A 9 -5.13 -3.51 8.92
N LEU A 10 -3.85 -3.22 8.66
CA LEU A 10 -2.97 -4.15 7.96
C LEU A 10 -2.60 -5.35 8.86
N ILE A 11 -2.25 -5.10 10.12
CA ILE A 11 -1.92 -6.15 11.09
C ILE A 11 -3.13 -7.07 11.33
N ASP A 12 -4.33 -6.49 11.46
CA ASP A 12 -5.57 -7.27 11.64
C ASP A 12 -5.93 -8.10 10.39
N ALA A 13 -5.45 -7.69 9.21
CA ALA A 13 -5.76 -8.36 7.95
C ALA A 13 -4.82 -9.52 7.62
N VAL A 14 -3.60 -9.56 8.18
CA VAL A 14 -2.66 -10.66 7.91
C VAL A 14 -2.95 -11.88 8.79
N PRO A 15 -2.59 -13.10 8.36
CA PRO A 15 -2.73 -14.30 9.19
C PRO A 15 -2.04 -14.13 10.56
N PRO A 16 -2.65 -14.59 11.67
CA PRO A 16 -2.05 -14.47 13.00
C PRO A 16 -0.64 -15.04 13.10
N ALA A 17 -0.38 -16.14 12.39
CA ALA A 17 0.94 -16.78 12.34
C ALA A 17 2.05 -15.89 11.71
N VAL A 18 1.69 -14.82 11.01
CA VAL A 18 2.65 -13.86 10.43
C VAL A 18 2.76 -12.61 11.30
N ALA A 19 1.68 -12.22 11.99
CA ALA A 19 1.68 -11.07 12.90
C ALA A 19 2.27 -11.38 14.29
N ASP A 20 2.36 -12.66 14.66
CA ASP A 20 2.83 -13.09 15.97
C ASP A 20 4.36 -12.91 16.13
N PRO A 21 4.83 -12.15 17.14
CA PRO A 21 6.26 -11.95 17.37
C PRO A 21 7.02 -13.24 17.72
N GLY A 22 6.33 -14.30 18.18
CA GLY A 22 6.94 -15.60 18.43
C GLY A 22 7.48 -16.26 17.17
N THR A 23 6.88 -16.00 16.01
CA THR A 23 7.37 -16.54 14.73
C THR A 23 8.73 -15.96 14.37
N THR A 24 8.94 -14.66 14.61
CA THR A 24 10.27 -14.03 14.48
C THR A 24 11.28 -14.63 15.45
N ALA A 25 10.90 -14.86 16.72
CA ALA A 25 11.81 -15.48 17.70
C ALA A 25 12.27 -16.88 17.28
N ILE A 26 11.37 -17.70 16.72
CA ILE A 26 11.70 -19.04 16.20
C ILE A 26 12.68 -18.94 15.03
N TRP A 27 12.53 -17.95 14.15
CA TRP A 27 13.43 -17.77 13.02
C TRP A 27 14.82 -17.34 13.47
N GLU A 28 14.92 -16.39 14.39
CA GLU A 28 16.20 -15.97 14.96
C GLU A 28 16.94 -17.15 15.62
N GLN A 29 16.21 -18.00 16.36
CA GLN A 29 16.79 -19.22 16.93
C GLN A 29 17.29 -20.18 15.84
N ALA A 30 16.52 -20.37 14.76
CA ALA A 30 16.95 -21.19 13.63
C ALA A 30 18.19 -20.62 12.93
N LEU A 31 18.30 -19.29 12.81
CA LEU A 31 19.48 -18.62 12.25
C LEU A 31 20.71 -18.84 13.14
N THR A 32 20.57 -18.78 14.46
CA THR A 32 21.64 -19.16 15.40
C THR A 32 22.06 -20.63 15.23
N MET A 33 21.10 -21.55 15.03
CA MET A 33 21.41 -22.96 14.79
C MET A 33 22.19 -23.18 13.48
N ILE A 34 21.91 -22.38 12.45
CA ILE A 34 22.65 -22.39 11.18
C ILE A 34 24.07 -21.87 11.39
N GLU A 35 24.25 -20.77 12.11
CA GLU A 35 25.58 -20.23 12.46
C GLU A 35 26.42 -21.27 13.21
N GLN A 36 25.79 -22.04 14.11
CA GLN A 36 26.42 -23.11 14.88
C GLN A 36 26.63 -24.41 14.08
N GLY A 37 26.13 -24.50 12.85
CA GLY A 37 26.23 -25.69 12.00
C GLY A 37 25.33 -26.86 12.42
N THR A 38 24.36 -26.63 13.31
CA THR A 38 23.40 -27.65 13.80
C THR A 38 22.15 -27.78 12.94
N LEU A 39 21.91 -26.81 12.06
CA LEU A 39 20.86 -26.80 11.04
C LEU A 39 21.47 -26.34 9.72
N THR A 40 21.10 -26.98 8.61
CA THR A 40 21.56 -26.50 7.30
C THR A 40 20.66 -25.39 6.79
N LEU A 41 21.23 -24.50 5.96
CA LEU A 41 20.45 -23.46 5.29
C LEU A 41 19.35 -24.07 4.41
N ASP A 42 19.65 -25.17 3.70
CA ASP A 42 18.70 -25.83 2.81
C ASP A 42 17.52 -26.44 3.58
N ASP A 43 17.76 -27.04 4.74
CA ASP A 43 16.69 -27.55 5.61
C ASP A 43 15.78 -26.42 6.10
N PHE A 44 16.38 -25.29 6.50
CA PHE A 44 15.62 -24.12 6.91
C PHE A 44 14.76 -23.58 5.76
N ILE A 45 15.35 -23.32 4.59
CA ILE A 45 14.62 -22.80 3.42
C ILE A 45 13.51 -23.75 2.97
N SER A 46 13.74 -25.06 3.03
CA SER A 46 12.73 -26.08 2.69
C SER A 46 11.53 -26.04 3.64
N ARG A 47 11.77 -25.87 4.95
CA ARG A 47 10.72 -25.70 5.96
C ARG A 47 9.91 -24.42 5.73
N GLN A 48 10.60 -23.31 5.47
CA GLN A 48 9.97 -22.01 5.21
C GLN A 48 9.11 -22.05 3.95
N SER A 49 9.62 -22.64 2.86
CA SER A 49 8.90 -22.78 1.59
C SER A 49 7.63 -23.61 1.74
N SER A 50 7.71 -24.72 2.49
CA SER A 50 6.56 -25.57 2.79
C SER A 50 5.50 -24.83 3.61
N TRP A 51 5.92 -24.09 4.63
CA TRP A 51 5.02 -23.33 5.49
C TRP A 51 4.32 -22.18 4.73
N ILE A 52 5.08 -21.39 3.97
CA ILE A 52 4.53 -20.30 3.14
C ILE A 52 3.53 -20.84 2.13
N THR A 53 3.86 -21.93 1.44
CA THR A 53 2.96 -22.52 0.44
C THR A 53 1.61 -22.92 1.05
N ARG A 54 1.63 -23.57 2.22
CA ARG A 54 0.42 -23.94 2.96
C ARG A 54 -0.38 -22.73 3.42
N LEU A 55 0.30 -21.68 3.92
CA LEU A 55 -0.35 -20.43 4.29
C LEU A 55 -1.01 -19.77 3.09
N VAL A 56 -0.32 -19.68 1.95
CA VAL A 56 -0.92 -19.10 0.75
C VAL A 56 -2.15 -19.91 0.33
N ASP A 57 -2.06 -21.24 0.28
CA ASP A 57 -3.20 -22.10 -0.04
C ASP A 57 -4.41 -21.89 0.87
N GLN A 58 -4.19 -21.77 2.18
CA GLN A 58 -5.25 -21.54 3.16
C GLN A 58 -5.96 -20.20 2.96
N TYR A 59 -5.23 -19.16 2.56
CA TYR A 59 -5.76 -17.80 2.47
C TYR A 59 -6.08 -17.34 1.02
N LYS A 60 -5.85 -18.18 0.00
CA LYS A 60 -6.09 -17.88 -1.43
C LYS A 60 -7.50 -17.35 -1.74
N GLY A 61 -8.51 -17.74 -0.98
CA GLY A 61 -9.91 -17.34 -1.19
C GLY A 61 -10.40 -16.19 -0.31
N ILE A 62 -9.56 -15.66 0.58
CA ILE A 62 -9.98 -14.64 1.54
C ILE A 62 -9.93 -13.26 0.90
N THR A 63 -11.03 -12.51 1.01
CA THR A 63 -11.08 -11.11 0.63
C THR A 63 -10.66 -10.25 1.82
N LEU A 64 -9.48 -9.62 1.72
CA LEU A 64 -9.00 -8.69 2.75
C LEU A 64 -9.78 -7.36 2.67
N SER A 65 -10.37 -6.95 3.79
CA SER A 65 -11.05 -5.65 3.91
C SER A 65 -10.16 -4.67 4.69
N ILE A 66 -9.24 -4.02 4.01
CA ILE A 66 -8.40 -2.98 4.61
C ILE A 66 -9.18 -1.68 4.62
N LYS A 67 -9.59 -1.22 5.81
CA LYS A 67 -10.31 0.05 5.99
C LYS A 67 -9.34 1.22 5.81
N VAL A 68 -9.24 1.72 4.59
CA VAL A 68 -8.52 2.96 4.29
C VAL A 68 -9.44 4.14 4.65
N PRO A 69 -8.93 5.21 5.30
CA PRO A 69 -9.72 6.40 5.61
C PRO A 69 -10.48 6.90 4.38
N GLU A 70 -11.81 7.01 4.48
CA GLU A 70 -12.62 7.54 3.37
C GLU A 70 -12.46 9.06 3.27
N GLY A 71 -12.03 9.52 2.10
CA GLY A 71 -11.91 10.94 1.81
C GLY A 71 -13.23 11.61 1.41
N PRO A 72 -13.26 12.94 1.33
CA PRO A 72 -14.42 13.68 0.84
C PRO A 72 -14.76 13.26 -0.59
N LYS A 73 -16.04 13.32 -0.96
CA LYS A 73 -16.47 12.99 -2.34
C LYS A 73 -15.74 13.88 -3.36
N CYS A 74 -15.38 13.27 -4.50
CA CYS A 74 -14.72 13.98 -5.58
C CYS A 74 -15.57 15.17 -6.05
N PRO A 75 -15.02 16.40 -6.12
CA PRO A 75 -15.79 17.59 -6.47
C PRO A 75 -16.26 17.61 -7.93
N LEU A 76 -15.66 16.79 -8.81
CA LEU A 76 -16.00 16.76 -10.24
C LEU A 76 -17.07 15.73 -10.58
N CYS A 77 -17.07 14.60 -9.86
CA CYS A 77 -17.75 13.41 -10.32
C CYS A 77 -18.41 12.61 -9.18
N ASN A 78 -18.33 13.13 -7.96
CA ASN A 78 -18.94 12.58 -6.74
C ASN A 78 -18.50 11.16 -6.33
N ALA A 79 -17.52 10.57 -7.03
CA ALA A 79 -16.93 9.28 -6.68
C ALA A 79 -16.03 9.38 -5.43
N LYS A 80 -15.61 8.23 -4.89
CA LYS A 80 -14.67 8.16 -3.77
C LYS A 80 -13.31 8.80 -4.14
N THR A 81 -12.59 9.26 -3.12
CA THR A 81 -11.20 9.73 -3.27
C THR A 81 -10.28 8.93 -2.37
N SER A 82 -9.03 8.73 -2.79
CA SER A 82 -7.98 8.07 -2.01
C SER A 82 -6.81 9.01 -1.75
N HIS A 83 -6.08 8.80 -0.65
CA HIS A 83 -4.85 9.54 -0.37
C HIS A 83 -3.78 9.27 -1.43
N ARG A 84 -3.19 10.33 -1.96
CA ARG A 84 -2.00 10.29 -2.82
C ARG A 84 -0.98 11.30 -2.33
N LYS A 85 0.30 11.00 -2.54
CA LYS A 85 1.42 11.89 -2.22
C LYS A 85 1.85 12.61 -3.49
N GLY A 86 1.86 13.94 -3.44
CA GLY A 86 2.42 14.80 -4.48
C GLY A 86 3.58 15.65 -3.95
N ALA A 87 4.15 16.47 -4.82
CA ALA A 87 5.26 17.37 -4.46
C ALA A 87 4.88 18.35 -3.32
N SER A 88 3.61 18.76 -3.24
CA SER A 88 3.09 19.69 -2.25
C SER A 88 2.51 19.02 -1.00
N GLY A 89 2.75 17.71 -0.80
CA GLY A 89 2.21 16.94 0.32
C GLY A 89 1.10 15.96 -0.07
N VAL A 90 0.37 15.46 0.93
CA VAL A 90 -0.69 14.46 0.75
C VAL A 90 -1.99 15.16 0.38
N PHE A 91 -2.69 14.62 -0.62
CA PHE A 91 -4.00 15.11 -1.07
C PHE A 91 -4.92 13.94 -1.40
N TRP A 92 -6.22 14.18 -1.43
CA TRP A 92 -7.23 13.24 -1.90
C TRP A 92 -7.33 13.31 -3.42
N ALA A 93 -7.16 12.19 -4.12
CA ALA A 93 -7.34 12.09 -5.56
C ALA A 93 -8.55 11.21 -5.89
N CYS A 94 -9.27 11.53 -6.95
CA CYS A 94 -10.38 10.70 -7.42
C CYS A 94 -9.92 9.27 -7.75
N THR A 95 -10.69 8.27 -7.35
CA THR A 95 -10.40 6.85 -7.68
C THR A 95 -10.58 6.55 -9.17
N ARG A 96 -11.35 7.37 -9.91
CA ARG A 96 -11.56 7.27 -11.36
C ARG A 96 -10.50 8.02 -12.18
N TYR A 97 -9.26 8.09 -11.73
CA TYR A 97 -8.18 8.67 -12.53
C TYR A 97 -7.65 7.60 -13.50
N PRO A 98 -7.39 7.90 -14.78
CA PRO A 98 -7.22 9.24 -15.40
C PRO A 98 -8.49 9.93 -15.93
N GLU A 99 -9.64 9.25 -15.93
CA GLU A 99 -10.91 9.74 -16.48
C GLU A 99 -11.45 10.97 -15.72
N CYS A 100 -11.11 11.06 -14.44
CA CYS A 100 -11.46 12.16 -13.56
C CYS A 100 -10.21 12.65 -12.80
N LYS A 101 -9.82 13.90 -13.04
CA LYS A 101 -8.66 14.55 -12.40
C LYS A 101 -9.03 15.35 -11.14
N GLY A 102 -10.11 14.99 -10.46
CA GLY A 102 -10.57 15.69 -9.26
C GLY A 102 -9.65 15.45 -8.07
N THR A 103 -9.28 16.52 -7.36
CA THR A 103 -8.43 16.46 -6.17
C THR A 103 -8.95 17.35 -5.03
N VAL A 104 -8.64 17.00 -3.78
CA VAL A 104 -8.96 17.78 -2.57
C VAL A 104 -7.75 17.82 -1.65
N ASN A 105 -7.32 19.00 -1.21
CA ASN A 105 -6.17 19.11 -0.31
C ASN A 105 -6.54 18.79 1.14
N ILE A 106 -5.62 18.14 1.86
CA ILE A 106 -5.78 17.85 3.29
C ILE A 106 -5.32 19.09 4.07
N GLY A 107 -6.25 19.88 4.60
CA GLY A 107 -5.90 21.02 5.47
C GLY A 107 -6.65 22.33 5.21
N THR A 108 -7.47 22.45 4.16
CA THR A 108 -8.41 23.57 4.04
C THR A 108 -9.69 23.06 3.37
N GLY A 109 -10.86 23.30 3.96
CA GLY A 109 -12.17 23.00 3.37
C GLY A 109 -12.50 23.79 2.09
N LYS A 110 -11.49 24.27 1.36
CA LYS A 110 -11.67 25.00 0.10
C LYS A 110 -11.62 24.04 -1.07
N LYS A 111 -12.81 23.73 -1.59
CA LYS A 111 -13.04 23.09 -2.88
C LYS A 111 -12.29 23.88 -3.97
N LYS A 112 -11.30 23.29 -4.64
CA LYS A 112 -10.76 23.85 -5.89
C LYS A 112 -11.27 23.03 -7.07
N SER A 113 -12.09 23.67 -7.90
CA SER A 113 -12.46 23.21 -9.24
C SER A 113 -11.22 23.24 -10.17
N PRO A 114 -11.19 22.51 -11.29
CA PRO A 114 -9.97 22.23 -12.00
C PRO A 114 -9.53 23.45 -12.83
N GLY A 115 -8.33 23.94 -12.56
CA GLY A 115 -7.63 24.81 -13.51
C GLY A 115 -7.21 23.98 -14.71
N LYS A 116 -7.78 24.27 -15.88
CA LYS A 116 -7.29 23.80 -17.18
C LYS A 116 -5.79 24.10 -17.28
N SER A 117 -4.95 23.07 -17.39
CA SER A 117 -3.62 23.19 -17.99
C SER A 117 -3.61 22.36 -19.26
N ALA A 118 -4.27 22.88 -20.28
CA ALA A 118 -3.88 22.59 -21.65
C ALA A 118 -2.70 23.51 -21.96
N LYS A 119 -1.46 23.04 -21.75
CA LYS A 119 -0.30 23.64 -22.42
C LYS A 119 -0.08 22.88 -23.72
N THR A 120 -0.69 23.40 -24.78
CA THR A 120 -0.32 23.14 -26.17
C THR A 120 1.18 23.40 -26.32
N ARG A 121 1.96 22.35 -26.63
CA ARG A 121 3.32 22.52 -27.16
C ARG A 121 3.16 22.84 -28.64
N THR A 122 3.16 24.13 -28.99
CA THR A 122 3.30 24.55 -30.39
C THR A 122 4.72 24.19 -30.84
N ALA A 123 4.82 23.29 -31.80
CA ALA A 123 6.03 23.04 -32.56
C ALA A 123 6.22 24.21 -33.54
N THR A 124 7.34 24.93 -33.43
CA THR A 124 7.74 25.89 -34.45
C THR A 124 8.92 25.31 -35.19
N THR A 125 8.61 24.64 -36.30
CA THR A 125 9.57 24.35 -37.38
C THR A 125 9.91 25.67 -38.06
N LYS A 126 11.20 26.04 -38.14
CA LYS A 126 11.64 27.07 -39.08
C LYS A 126 12.88 26.55 -39.82
N THR A 127 12.61 26.08 -41.03
CA THR A 127 13.56 25.80 -42.09
C THR A 127 13.71 27.08 -42.93
N ALA A 128 14.93 27.55 -43.10
CA ALA A 128 15.45 28.28 -44.26
C ALA A 128 16.97 28.40 -44.09
#